data_AF-A0A955PSQ8-F1
#
_entry.id   AF-A0A955PSQ8-F1
#
_cell.length_a   1.000
_cell.length_b   1.000
_cell.length_c   1.000
_cell.angle_alpha   90.00
_cell.angle_beta   90.00
_cell.angle_gamma   90.00
#
_symmetry.space_group_name_H-M   'P 1'
#
loop_
_entity.id
_entity.type
_entity.pdbx_description
1 polymer ?
#
loop_
_entity_poly.entity_id
_entity_poly.type
_entity_poly.pdbx_seq_one_letter_code
_entity_poly.pdbx_strand_id
1 'polypeptide(L)' 'MKTSRFRETQIIAILKQGESGIKVKDLCREHGISDATYYNWKAKYGGAGSVRSQALQENRDQTREA' A
#
# COMPACT_ATOMS: atom_id res chain seq x y z
N MET A 1 13.49 -5.87 -12.56
CA MET A 1 12.24 -5.71 -11.77
C MET A 1 11.21 -6.67 -12.35
N LYS A 2 10.85 -7.73 -11.63
CA LYS A 2 9.85 -8.71 -12.10
C LYS A 2 8.52 -7.96 -12.28
N THR A 3 7.91 -8.12 -13.46
CA THR A 3 6.65 -7.51 -13.88
C THR A 3 5.64 -7.50 -12.74
N SER A 4 5.35 -6.32 -12.18
CA SER A 4 4.31 -6.16 -11.17
C SER A 4 3.00 -6.67 -11.74
N ARG A 5 2.39 -7.69 -11.13
CA ARG A 5 1.12 -8.27 -11.57
C ARG A 5 -0.04 -7.28 -11.50
N PHE A 6 0.13 -6.16 -10.78
CA PHE A 6 -0.86 -5.11 -10.61
C PHE A 6 -0.44 -3.85 -11.35
N ARG A 7 -1.36 -3.32 -12.15
CA ARG A 7 -1.24 -2.00 -12.79
C ARG A 7 -1.45 -0.90 -11.74
N GLU A 8 -0.82 0.25 -11.96
CA GLU A 8 -0.95 1.42 -11.07
C GLU A 8 -2.42 1.84 -10.85
N THR A 9 -3.24 1.79 -11.92
CA THR A 9 -4.68 2.05 -11.84
C THR A 9 -5.43 1.06 -10.96
N GLN A 10 -5.06 -0.22 -10.97
CA GLN A 10 -5.62 -1.22 -10.06
C GLN A 10 -5.22 -0.92 -8.62
N ILE A 11 -3.96 -0.55 -8.38
CA ILE A 11 -3.47 -0.19 -7.05
C ILE A 11 -4.27 1.00 -6.48
N ILE A 12 -4.45 2.06 -7.27
CA ILE A 12 -5.22 3.25 -6.86
C ILE A 12 -6.69 2.89 -6.59
N ALA A 13 -7.30 2.04 -7.41
CA ALA A 13 -8.68 1.58 -7.20
C ALA A 13 -8.83 0.79 -5.88
N ILE A 14 -7.86 -0.07 -5.57
CA ILE A 14 -7.82 -0.83 -4.31
C ILE A 14 -7.66 0.13 -3.13
N LEU A 15 -6.75 1.10 -3.21
CA LEU A 15 -6.56 2.09 -2.14
C LEU A 15 -7.85 2.87 -1.86
N LYS A 16 -8.52 3.37 -2.90
CA LYS A 16 -9.80 4.09 -2.80
C LYS A 16 -10.91 3.23 -2.17
N GLN A 17 -11.00 1.94 -2.52
CA GLN A 17 -11.96 1.02 -1.91
C GLN A 17 -11.76 0.90 -0.39
N GLY A 18 -10.51 0.84 0.07
CA GLY A 18 -10.20 0.87 1.50
C GLY A 18 -10.50 2.21 2.18
N GLU A 19 -10.45 3.33 1.45
CA GLU A 19 -10.85 4.65 1.95
C GLU A 19 -12.38 4.82 2.01
N SER A 20 -13.14 4.13 1.15
CA SER A 20 -14.61 4.08 1.18
C SER A 20 -15.18 3.29 2.38
N GLY A 21 -14.35 2.84 3.32
CA GLY A 21 -14.78 2.17 4.55
C GLY A 21 -14.71 0.65 4.49
N ILE A 22 -14.18 0.06 3.42
CA ILE A 22 -13.94 -1.39 3.34
C ILE A 22 -12.75 -1.73 4.25
N LYS A 23 -12.92 -2.78 5.06
CA LYS A 23 -11.84 -3.27 5.93
C LYS A 23 -10.67 -3.73 5.07
N VAL A 24 -9.50 -3.14 5.28
CA VAL A 24 -8.25 -3.46 4.57
C VAL A 24 -7.96 -4.97 4.57
N LYS A 25 -8.24 -5.68 5.67
CA LYS A 25 -8.08 -7.14 5.77
C LYS A 25 -8.92 -7.90 4.74
N ASP A 26 -10.15 -7.48 4.53
CA ASP A 26 -11.09 -8.14 3.61
C ASP A 26 -10.68 -7.87 2.16
N LEU A 27 -10.39 -6.60 1.87
CA LEU A 27 -9.82 -6.14 0.61
C LEU A 27 -8.52 -6.85 0.22
N CYS A 28 -7.64 -7.08 1.20
CA CYS A 28 -6.40 -7.83 1.01
C CYS A 28 -6.67 -9.29 0.64
N ARG A 29 -7.66 -9.92 1.29
CA ARG A 29 -8.06 -11.30 1.04
C ARG A 29 -8.75 -11.46 -0.32
N GLU A 30 -9.57 -10.51 -0.72
CA GLU A 30 -10.25 -10.48 -2.02
C GLU A 30 -9.28 -10.30 -3.18
N HIS A 31 -8.33 -9.36 -3.06
CA HIS A 31 -7.35 -9.08 -4.10
C HIS A 31 -6.09 -9.97 -4.04
N GLY A 32 -5.99 -10.88 -3.06
CA GLY A 32 -4.85 -11.77 -2.88
C GLY A 32 -3.55 -11.04 -2.57
N ILE A 33 -3.63 -9.93 -1.83
CA ILE A 33 -2.49 -9.13 -1.38
C ILE A 33 -2.36 -9.19 0.14
N SER A 34 -1.18 -8.89 0.67
CA SER A 34 -0.99 -8.75 2.11
C SER A 34 -1.31 -7.33 2.57
N ASP A 35 -1.67 -7.17 3.84
CA ASP A 35 -1.84 -5.86 4.48
C ASP A 35 -0.60 -4.97 4.28
N ALA A 36 0.60 -5.54 4.47
CA ALA A 36 1.86 -4.87 4.19
C ALA A 36 1.92 -4.28 2.77
N THR A 37 1.46 -5.02 1.75
CA THR A 37 1.43 -4.55 0.36
C THR A 37 0.50 -3.36 0.21
N TYR A 38 -0.69 -3.42 0.82
CA TYR A 38 -1.65 -2.32 0.80
C TYR A 38 -1.07 -1.04 1.44
N TYR A 39 -0.39 -1.13 2.58
CA TYR A 39 0.24 0.05 3.21
C TYR A 39 1.43 0.60 2.42
N ASN A 40 2.24 -0.25 1.79
CA ASN A 40 3.28 0.22 0.85
C ASN A 40 2.69 0.98 -0.33
N TRP A 41 1.58 0.46 -0.88
CA TRP A 41 0.86 1.14 -1.94
C TRP A 41 0.26 2.45 -1.46
N LYS A 42 -0.28 2.50 -0.24
CA LYS A 42 -0.79 3.75 0.35
C LYS A 42 0.33 4.79 0.51
N ALA A 43 1.52 4.38 0.95
CA ALA A 43 2.67 5.27 1.05
C ALA A 43 3.15 5.78 -0.33
N LYS A 44 3.12 4.91 -1.36
CA LYS A 44 3.61 5.24 -2.70
C LYS A 44 2.61 5.99 -3.58
N TYR A 45 1.33 5.66 -3.47
CA TYR A 45 0.25 6.11 -4.36
C TYR A 45 -0.85 6.89 -3.64
N GLY A 46 -1.00 6.73 -2.32
CA GLY A 46 -1.95 7.50 -1.51
C GLY A 46 -1.55 8.95 -1.26
N GLY A 47 -0.31 9.33 -1.62
CA GLY A 47 0.24 10.69 -1.49
C GLY A 47 0.35 11.49 -2.79
N ALA A 48 -0.21 11.03 -3.92
CA ALA A 48 -0.06 11.69 -5.23
C ALA A 48 -0.70 13.10 -5.35
N GLY A 49 -1.20 13.67 -4.24
CA GLY A 49 -1.61 15.07 -4.12
C GLY A 49 -0.76 15.91 -3.15
N SER A 50 0.24 15.34 -2.47
CA SER A 50 1.11 16.10 -1.56
C SER A 50 2.57 15.79 -1.85
N VAL A 51 3.10 16.58 -2.78
CA VAL A 51 4.51 16.88 -2.98
C VAL A 51 5.41 16.56 -1.77
N ARG A 52 6.43 15.73 -2.01
CA ARG A 52 7.57 15.43 -1.12
C ARG A 52 7.23 14.70 0.18
N SER A 53 7.08 13.38 0.12
CA SER A 53 7.56 12.52 1.21
C SER A 53 9.09 12.43 1.14
N GLN A 54 9.75 13.56 1.42
CA GLN A 54 11.14 13.65 1.85
C GLN A 54 11.20 13.13 3.30
N ALA A 55 10.91 11.85 3.46
CA ALA A 55 11.04 11.08 4.70
C ALA A 55 10.82 9.63 4.29
N LEU A 56 11.82 9.09 3.58
CA LEU A 56 12.01 7.66 3.47
C LEU A 56 11.97 7.08 4.89
N GLN A 57 10.88 6.38 5.18
CA GLN A 57 11.01 5.04 5.72
C GLN A 57 11.73 4.92 7.08
N GLU A 58 11.58 5.86 8.02
CA GLU A 58 12.02 5.70 9.40
C GLU A 58 11.03 4.83 10.22
N ASN A 59 10.57 3.70 9.65
CA ASN A 59 9.74 2.73 10.37
C ASN A 59 9.58 1.36 9.68
N ARG A 60 10.62 0.85 8.98
CA ARG A 60 10.56 -0.51 8.40
C ARG A 60 11.69 -1.43 8.77
N ASP A 61 12.34 -1.19 9.92
CA ASP A 61 13.31 -2.12 10.51
C ASP A 61 13.23 -2.13 12.05
N GLN A 62 12.03 -2.15 12.62
CA GLN A 62 11.83 -2.42 14.05
C GLN A 62 10.72 -3.44 14.27
N THR A 63 10.85 -4.58 13.61
CA THR A 63 10.50 -5.83 14.28
C THR A 63 11.40 -6.92 13.74
N ARG A 64 12.30 -7.37 14.64
CA ARG A 64 12.76 -8.76 14.80
C ARG A 64 14.23 -9.02 14.42
N GLU A 65 15.14 -8.64 15.31
CA GLU A 65 16.14 -9.59 15.80
C GLU A 65 16.63 -9.22 17.22
N ALA A 66 16.64 -10.24 18.10
CA ALA A 66 17.20 -10.36 19.46
C ALA A 66 16.63 -9.48 20.59
#